data_AF-A0A3P8UQQ5-F1
#
_entry.id   AF-A0A3P8UQQ5-F1
#
_cell.length_a   1.000
_cell.length_b   1.000
_cell.length_c   1.000
_cell.angle_alpha   90.00
_cell.angle_beta   90.00
_cell.angle_gamma   90.00
#
_symmetry.space_group_name_H-M   'P 1'
#
loop_
_entity.id
_entity.type
_entity.pdbx_description
1 polymer ?
#
loop_
_entity_poly.entity_id
_entity_poly.type
_entity_poly.pdbx_seq_one_letter_code
_entity_poly.pdbx_strand_id
1 'polypeptide(L)' 'GCLSLTVIIKSSFQIRTFDPEGVIFYGDTKGGEDWFVLSLKNGIPLMQLSQDHMDVSVAGGPKINDGKWHTVSVW' A
#
# COMPACT_ATOMS: atom_id res chain seq x y z
N GLY A 1 0.91 33.43 9.58
CA GLY A 1 0.28 32.52 10.55
C GLY A 1 0.17 31.17 9.91
N CYS A 2 0.74 30.16 10.55
CA CYS A 2 0.73 28.72 10.22
C CYS A 2 1.08 28.33 8.76
N LEU A 3 2.32 27.90 8.54
CA LEU A 3 2.64 27.02 7.43
C LEU A 3 2.00 25.66 7.75
N SER A 4 1.02 25.22 6.97
CA SER A 4 0.51 23.84 7.07
C SER A 4 1.65 22.89 6.73
N LEU A 5 2.25 22.26 7.74
CA LEU A 5 3.20 21.18 7.55
C LEU A 5 2.43 19.97 7.04
N THR A 6 2.46 19.74 5.73
CA THR A 6 2.03 18.45 5.18
C THR A 6 2.99 17.39 5.68
N VAL A 7 2.56 16.58 6.64
CA VAL A 7 3.30 15.40 7.08
C VAL A 7 3.14 14.34 5.99
N ILE A 8 4.21 14.09 5.23
CA ILE A 8 4.26 13.02 4.24
C ILE A 8 4.73 11.76 4.96
N ILE A 9 3.88 10.73 5.00
CA ILE A 9 4.22 9.44 5.59
C ILE A 9 4.77 8.56 4.48
N LYS A 10 5.99 8.04 4.66
CA LYS A 10 6.63 7.12 3.70
C LYS A 10 6.86 5.78 4.36
N SER A 11 6.49 4.71 3.68
CA SER A 11 6.80 3.33 4.08
C SER A 11 7.47 2.59 2.93
N SER A 12 8.42 1.71 3.26
CA SER A 12 9.15 0.89 2.29
C SER A 12 9.38 -0.52 2.82
N PHE A 13 9.21 -1.51 1.95
CA PHE A 13 9.27 -2.93 2.29
C PHE A 13 10.11 -3.68 1.26
N GLN A 14 10.84 -4.71 1.70
CA GLN A 14 11.40 -5.73 0.81
C GLN A 14 10.52 -6.97 0.85
N ILE A 15 10.06 -7.43 -0.31
CA ILE A 15 9.11 -8.54 -0.44
C ILE A 15 9.66 -9.54 -1.45
N ARG A 16 9.46 -10.83 -1.16
CA ARG A 16 9.74 -11.93 -2.08
C ARG A 16 8.63 -12.96 -1.97
N THR A 17 7.93 -13.23 -3.07
CA THR A 17 6.84 -14.20 -3.13
C THR A 17 6.70 -14.82 -4.52
N PHE A 18 6.06 -15.97 -4.61
CA PHE A 18 5.52 -16.53 -5.86
C PHE A 18 3.99 -16.38 -5.94
N ASP A 19 3.34 -16.04 -4.83
CA ASP A 19 1.89 -15.91 -4.76
C ASP A 19 1.42 -14.68 -5.56
N PRO A 20 0.49 -14.83 -6.52
CA PRO A 20 -0.07 -13.70 -7.26
C PRO A 20 -1.05 -12.85 -6.43
N GLU A 21 -1.55 -13.32 -5.30
CA GLU A 21 -2.57 -12.63 -4.49
C GLU A 21 -2.16 -12.58 -3.01
N GLY A 22 -2.58 -11.55 -2.28
CA GLY A 22 -2.45 -11.52 -0.83
C GLY A 22 -2.21 -10.14 -0.22
N VAL A 23 -2.45 -10.00 1.08
CA VAL A 23 -2.17 -8.77 1.83
C VAL A 23 -0.71 -8.76 2.27
N ILE A 24 -0.01 -7.66 1.97
CA ILE A 24 1.36 -7.41 2.42
C ILE A 24 1.33 -6.64 3.75
N PHE A 25 0.55 -5.57 3.80
CA PHE A 25 0.47 -4.67 4.95
C PHE A 25 -0.93 -4.08 5.06
N TYR A 26 -1.44 -4.04 6.29
CA TYR A 26 -2.71 -3.41 6.64
C TYR A 26 -2.51 -2.49 7.84
N GLY A 27 -3.22 -1.38 7.85
CA GLY A 27 -3.32 -0.51 9.00
C GLY A 27 -4.63 0.26 9.01
N ASP A 28 -5.13 0.56 10.20
CA ASP A 28 -6.32 1.39 10.41
C ASP A 28 -6.09 2.34 11.59
N THR A 29 -6.83 3.44 11.61
CA THR A 29 -6.76 4.45 12.68
C THR A 29 -8.10 4.74 13.34
N LYS A 30 -9.20 4.28 12.73
CA LYS A 30 -10.57 4.50 13.22
C LYS A 30 -11.40 3.20 13.22
N GLY A 31 -10.81 2.09 13.67
CA GLY A 31 -11.54 0.83 13.84
C GLY A 31 -12.14 0.29 12.53
N GLY A 32 -11.44 0.53 11.41
CA GLY A 32 -11.86 0.12 10.08
C GLY A 32 -12.61 1.17 9.24
N GLU A 33 -12.86 2.38 9.75
CA GLU A 33 -13.40 3.48 8.92
C GLU A 33 -12.31 4.14 8.06
N ASP A 34 -11.17 4.46 8.68
CA ASP A 34 -9.98 4.96 7.99
C ASP A 34 -8.94 3.84 7.96
N TRP A 35 -8.64 3.33 6.77
CA TRP A 35 -7.80 2.16 6.59
C TRP A 35 -6.91 2.27 5.35
N PHE A 36 -5.83 1.49 5.38
CA PHE A 36 -4.86 1.34 4.31
C PHE A 36 -4.53 -0.14 4.12
N VAL A 37 -4.46 -0.58 2.86
CA VAL A 37 -4.03 -1.91 2.46
C VAL A 37 -2.99 -1.78 1.35
N LEU A 38 -1.83 -2.40 1.54
CA LEU A 38 -0.93 -2.78 0.46
C LEU A 38 -1.09 -4.29 0.22
N SER A 39 -1.41 -4.68 -1.01
CA SER A 39 -1.67 -6.06 -1.40
C SER A 39 -1.02 -6.39 -2.74
N LEU A 40 -1.06 -7.67 -3.12
CA LEU A 40 -0.84 -8.13 -4.48
C LEU A 40 -2.17 -8.56 -5.10
N LYS A 41 -2.37 -8.16 -6.36
CA LYS A 41 -3.46 -8.63 -7.21
C LYS A 41 -2.90 -9.00 -8.58
N ASN A 42 -3.05 -10.24 -9.01
CA ASN A 42 -2.44 -10.80 -10.22
C ASN A 42 -0.92 -10.57 -10.30
N GLY A 43 -0.24 -10.59 -9.15
CA GLY A 43 1.19 -10.34 -8.98
C GLY A 43 1.58 -8.86 -8.98
N ILE A 44 0.63 -7.94 -9.17
CA ILE A 44 0.87 -6.49 -9.22
C ILE A 44 0.60 -5.89 -7.84
N PRO A 45 1.52 -5.07 -7.29
CA PRO A 45 1.25 -4.33 -6.05
C PRO A 45 0.02 -3.44 -6.21
N LEU A 46 -0.87 -3.47 -5.23
CA LEU A 46 -2.09 -2.68 -5.21
C LEU A 46 -2.22 -1.97 -3.86
N MET A 47 -2.29 -0.65 -3.91
CA MET A 47 -2.56 0.19 -2.76
C MET A 47 -4.04 0.55 -2.75
N GLN A 48 -4.70 0.34 -1.62
CA GLN A 48 -6.06 0.79 -1.38
C GLN A 48 -6.10 1.54 -0.06
N LEU A 49 -6.85 2.63 0.01
CA LEU A 49 -7.10 3.33 1.25
C LEU A 49 -8.51 3.89 1.27
N SER A 50 -9.07 4.01 2.47
CA SER A 50 -10.27 4.79 2.74
C SER A 50 -9.94 5.85 3.76
N GLN A 51 -10.32 7.09 3.47
CA GLN A 51 -10.21 8.18 4.42
C GLN A 51 -11.41 9.12 4.24
N ASP A 52 -12.09 9.44 5.34
CA ASP A 52 -13.22 10.38 5.36
C ASP A 52 -14.28 10.03 4.28
N HIS A 53 -14.54 8.73 4.10
CA HIS A 53 -15.47 8.15 3.11
C HIS A 53 -15.04 8.28 1.63
N MET A 54 -13.77 8.59 1.36
CA MET A 54 -13.19 8.50 0.02
C MET A 54 -12.33 7.26 -0.09
N ASP A 55 -12.69 6.38 -1.03
CA ASP A 55 -11.92 5.20 -1.36
C ASP A 55 -11.00 5.48 -2.56
N VAL A 56 -9.71 5.19 -2.40
CA VAL A 56 -8.70 5.32 -3.44
C VAL A 56 -8.06 3.95 -3.68
N SER A 57 -7.85 3.61 -4.96
CA SER A 57 -7.17 2.39 -5.36
C SER A 57 -6.15 2.70 -6.45
N VAL A 58 -4.89 2.34 -6.23
CA VAL A 58 -3.77 2.61 -7.14
C VAL A 58 -2.99 1.32 -7.38
N ALA A 59 -2.96 0.87 -8.63
CA ALA A 59 -2.07 -0.20 -9.05
C ALA A 59 -0.63 0.35 -9.15
N GLY A 60 0.31 -0.42 -8.64
CA GLY A 60 1.74 -0.13 -8.68
C GLY A 60 2.40 -0.52 -10.01
N GLY A 61 3.70 -0.75 -9.93
CA GLY A 61 4.54 -1.09 -11.08
C GLY A 61 4.34 -2.51 -11.61
N PRO A 62 5.41 -3.21 -12.03
CA PRO A 62 5.30 -4.51 -12.68
C PRO A 62 4.87 -5.61 -11.70
N LYS A 63 4.66 -6.82 -12.24
CA LYS A 63 4.49 -8.02 -11.43
C LYS A 63 5.76 -8.30 -10.61
N ILE A 64 5.59 -8.63 -9.32
CA ILE A 64 6.69 -8.90 -8.38
C ILE A 64 6.64 -10.31 -7.76
N ASN A 65 5.74 -11.17 -8.25
CA ASN A 65 5.58 -12.55 -7.77
C ASN A 65 6.51 -13.55 -8.51
N ASP A 66 7.74 -13.15 -8.82
CA ASP A 66 8.72 -13.94 -9.57
C ASP A 66 9.73 -14.67 -8.66
N GLY A 67 9.51 -14.67 -7.34
CA GLY A 67 10.42 -15.27 -6.37
C GLY A 67 11.70 -14.49 -6.12
N LYS A 68 11.84 -13.26 -6.63
CA LYS A 68 12.96 -12.36 -6.33
C LYS A 68 12.58 -11.34 -5.26
N TRP A 69 13.59 -10.73 -4.65
CA TRP A 69 13.38 -9.61 -3.74
C TRP A 69 13.06 -8.35 -4.55
N HIS A 70 11.97 -7.67 -4.18
CA HIS A 70 11.56 -6.39 -4.73
C HIS A 70 11.38 -5.38 -3.60
N THR A 71 11.75 -4.13 -3.84
CA THR A 71 11.45 -3.02 -2.93
C THR A 71 10.14 -2.36 -3.37
N VAL A 72 9.17 -2.27 -2.47
CA VAL A 72 7.91 -1.55 -2.68
C VAL A 72 7.88 -0.36 -1.72
N SER A 73 7.58 0.82 -2.25
CA SER A 73 7.52 2.06 -1.48
C SER A 73 6.20 2.78 -1.74
N VAL A 74 5.62 3.33 -0.68
CA VAL A 74 4.37 4.12 -0.70
C VAL A 74 4.63 5.46 0.00
N TRP A 75 4.02 6.54 -0.53
CA TRP A 75 4.21 7.93 -0.11
C TRP A 75 2.94 8.76 -0.28
#